data_AF-A0A535NIL8-F1
#
_entry.id   AF-A0A535NIL8-F1
#
_cell.length_a   1.000
_cell.length_b   1.000
_cell.length_c   1.000
_cell.angle_alpha   90.00
_cell.angle_beta   90.00
_cell.angle_gamma   90.00
#
_symmetry.space_group_name_H-M   'P 1'
#
loop_
_entity.id
_entity.type
_entity.pdbx_description
1 polymer ?
#
loop_
_entity_poly.entity_id
_entity_poly.type
_entity_poly.pdbx_seq_one_letter_code
_entity_poly.pdbx_strand_id
1 'polypeptide(L)'
;MSPEKHRFARLAAIRVLAISRIKRRRRGHGPRILIIGVTLLGLLSLGGGAEAVDKYQTYTRDLPNPSSLNPKELAQATNIYDRNGVLLYVKHTDGMVRTVIPLSAISPHLIDATIALEDRQFYTHQGIDIRRIVAAAIADLTHQRVEQGASTITQQLVKRMFVGSANSLERKVREATLALEIERRFSKNDILTLYLNQIFYGHEAYGVEAAAQTYFAKPAKNLDIAEAAMIAGIPNGPTEYDPLSPATAPNAKARQELVLRDMLRDHYISQLEFDKAIKETLTYKNGSIQKDLKAPWFVDYVLQQLSKQYGAAVVAGGGLRVQTTLDYNVQKIAEQAVATNVNRADLKARNVNNGAAEVIDPSTGQVLAMVGSANYYDQAIGGQYNVITDGQGRQPGSSFKIYEYATALANGYA
;
A
#
# COMPACT_ATOMS: atom_id res chain seq x y z
N MET A 1 -18.42 -25.22 -2.54
CA MET A 1 -17.47 -24.17 -3.00
C MET A 1 -16.68 -24.71 -4.18
N SER A 2 -16.46 -23.94 -5.25
CA SER A 2 -15.74 -24.44 -6.43
C SER A 2 -14.24 -24.66 -6.14
N PRO A 3 -13.57 -25.59 -6.85
CA PRO A 3 -12.13 -25.87 -6.70
C PRO A 3 -11.25 -24.62 -6.86
N GLU A 4 -11.67 -23.66 -7.68
CA GLU A 4 -10.95 -22.40 -7.92
C GLU A 4 -10.92 -21.50 -6.68
N LYS A 5 -12.02 -21.43 -5.91
CA LYS A 5 -12.10 -20.63 -4.68
C LYS A 5 -11.13 -21.17 -3.61
N HIS A 6 -10.95 -22.48 -3.52
CA HIS A 6 -9.98 -23.10 -2.60
C HIS A 6 -8.53 -22.84 -3.01
N ARG A 7 -8.22 -22.83 -4.32
CA ARG A 7 -6.87 -22.51 -4.82
C ARG A 7 -6.51 -21.05 -4.52
N PHE A 8 -7.43 -20.12 -4.75
CA PHE A 8 -7.24 -18.71 -4.45
C PHE A 8 -7.04 -18.45 -2.95
N ALA A 9 -7.88 -19.03 -2.10
CA ALA A 9 -7.77 -18.92 -0.64
C ALA A 9 -6.43 -19.48 -0.13
N ARG A 10 -5.96 -20.61 -0.67
CA ARG A 10 -4.64 -21.18 -0.33
C ARG A 10 -3.50 -20.26 -0.73
N LEU A 11 -3.53 -19.69 -1.95
CA LEU A 11 -2.49 -18.77 -2.41
C LEU A 11 -2.45 -17.49 -1.59
N ALA A 12 -3.62 -16.92 -1.25
CA ALA A 12 -3.69 -15.73 -0.41
C ALA A 12 -3.25 -16.01 1.04
N ALA A 13 -3.62 -17.17 1.61
CA ALA A 13 -3.13 -17.58 2.93
C ALA A 13 -1.62 -17.79 2.94
N ILE A 14 -1.02 -18.31 1.86
CA ILE A 14 0.44 -18.41 1.71
C ILE A 14 1.09 -17.02 1.72
N ARG A 15 0.51 -16.01 1.06
CA ARG A 15 1.03 -14.62 1.07
C ARG A 15 1.06 -14.04 2.49
N VAL A 16 0.02 -14.29 3.27
CA VAL A 16 -0.07 -13.79 4.66
C VAL A 16 0.85 -14.59 5.61
N LEU A 17 0.99 -15.90 5.39
CA LEU A 17 1.87 -16.76 6.19
C LEU A 17 3.36 -16.63 5.83
N ALA A 18 3.70 -16.15 4.62
CA ALA A 18 5.07 -15.86 4.21
C ALA A 18 5.73 -14.81 5.12
N ILE A 19 4.93 -13.94 5.74
CA ILE A 19 5.37 -12.92 6.70
C ILE A 19 5.78 -13.54 8.05
N SER A 20 5.36 -14.77 8.37
CA SER A 20 5.60 -15.40 9.68
C SER A 20 6.47 -16.67 9.65
N ARG A 21 7.03 -17.06 8.49
CA ARG A 21 7.92 -18.24 8.41
C ARG A 21 9.14 -18.02 7.53
N ILE A 22 10.11 -17.26 8.04
CA ILE A 22 11.52 -17.49 7.73
C ILE A 22 11.95 -18.78 8.44
N LYS A 23 11.51 -19.94 7.92
CA LYS A 23 11.91 -21.24 8.46
C LYS A 23 13.26 -21.61 7.85
N ARG A 24 14.30 -21.55 8.69
CA ARG A 24 15.67 -22.04 8.44
C ARG A 24 15.65 -23.32 7.60
N ARG A 25 16.21 -23.25 6.39
CA ARG A 25 16.74 -24.42 5.68
C ARG A 25 18.25 -24.28 5.55
N ARG A 26 18.96 -25.26 6.11
CA ARG A 26 20.42 -25.38 6.08
C ARG A 26 20.88 -25.94 4.73
N ARG A 27 22.04 -25.42 4.32
CA ARG A 27 23.10 -25.94 3.43
C ARG A 27 22.80 -26.14 1.94
N GLY A 28 23.46 -25.28 1.16
CA GLY A 28 24.04 -25.57 -0.15
C GLY A 28 25.21 -24.59 -0.35
N HIS A 29 26.44 -25.09 -0.52
CA HIS A 29 27.64 -24.28 -0.70
C HIS A 29 27.67 -23.72 -2.14
N GLY A 30 27.72 -22.39 -2.29
CA GLY A 30 27.96 -21.68 -3.55
C GLY A 30 29.06 -20.62 -3.35
N PRO A 31 29.81 -20.25 -4.39
CA PRO A 31 31.19 -19.78 -4.25
C PRO A 31 31.30 -18.35 -3.69
N ARG A 32 32.29 -18.19 -2.81
CA ARG A 32 32.76 -16.93 -2.25
C ARG A 32 33.48 -16.13 -3.35
N ILE A 33 32.89 -15.04 -3.85
CA ILE A 33 33.62 -14.07 -4.67
C ILE A 33 33.25 -12.62 -4.31
N LEU A 34 34.33 -11.91 -3.99
CA LEU A 34 34.66 -10.47 -3.98
C LEU A 34 34.24 -9.58 -2.79
N ILE A 35 35.27 -9.36 -1.97
CA ILE A 35 35.59 -8.25 -1.06
C ILE A 35 35.61 -6.92 -1.84
N ILE A 36 34.73 -5.95 -1.58
CA ILE A 36 34.77 -4.66 -2.30
C ILE A 36 34.00 -3.59 -1.51
N GLY A 37 34.44 -2.36 -1.23
CA GLY A 37 35.72 -1.69 -1.46
C GLY A 37 35.95 -0.56 -0.45
N VAL A 38 35.21 -0.53 0.66
CA VAL A 38 35.24 0.60 1.64
C VAL A 38 35.74 0.14 3.00
N THR A 39 35.45 -1.11 3.38
CA THR A 39 36.20 -1.80 4.44
C THR A 39 37.65 -2.07 3.98
N LEU A 40 37.89 -2.29 2.69
CA LEU A 40 39.24 -2.55 2.13
C LEU A 40 40.20 -1.37 2.31
N LEU A 41 39.74 -0.11 2.17
CA LEU A 41 40.61 1.05 2.35
C LEU A 41 41.00 1.29 3.82
N GLY A 42 40.12 0.96 4.77
CA GLY A 42 40.45 1.01 6.21
C GLY A 42 41.22 -0.21 6.73
N LEU A 43 41.20 -1.34 6.01
CA LEU A 43 41.85 -2.59 6.41
C LEU A 43 43.21 -2.82 5.72
N LEU A 44 43.50 -2.10 4.65
CA LEU A 44 44.81 -2.12 3.96
C LEU A 44 45.84 -1.21 4.64
N SER A 45 45.44 -0.34 5.57
CA SER A 45 46.36 0.53 6.31
C SER A 45 46.92 -0.12 7.59
N LEU A 46 47.50 -1.32 7.46
CA LEU A 46 48.37 -2.01 8.46
C LEU A 46 47.68 -3.10 9.33
N GLY A 47 47.67 -4.36 8.85
CA GLY A 47 47.56 -5.56 9.69
C GLY A 47 46.17 -6.22 9.89
N GLY A 48 45.07 -5.61 9.45
CA GLY A 48 43.70 -6.01 9.82
C GLY A 48 43.01 -7.10 8.97
N GLY A 49 43.68 -7.73 8.00
CA GLY A 49 43.02 -8.62 7.02
C GLY A 49 42.24 -9.81 7.64
N ALA A 50 42.76 -10.41 8.71
CA ALA A 50 42.08 -11.49 9.42
C ALA A 50 40.86 -10.98 10.21
N GLU A 51 41.00 -9.84 10.90
CA GLU A 51 39.92 -9.20 11.66
C GLU A 51 38.78 -8.71 10.75
N ALA A 52 39.12 -8.23 9.55
CA ALA A 52 38.17 -7.89 8.50
C ALA A 52 37.29 -9.06 8.11
N VAL A 53 37.95 -10.20 7.84
CA VAL A 53 37.31 -11.43 7.39
C VAL A 53 36.46 -12.01 8.50
N ASP A 54 36.94 -11.98 9.75
CA ASP A 54 36.19 -12.43 10.92
C ASP A 54 34.94 -11.57 11.16
N LYS A 55 35.06 -10.23 11.11
CA LYS A 55 33.91 -9.30 11.21
C LYS A 55 32.91 -9.50 10.08
N TYR A 56 33.38 -9.65 8.85
CA TYR A 56 32.51 -9.93 7.70
C TYR A 56 31.75 -11.25 7.88
N GLN A 57 32.45 -12.33 8.26
CA GLN A 57 31.82 -13.64 8.50
C GLN A 57 30.81 -13.56 9.65
N THR A 58 31.14 -12.85 10.73
CA THR A 58 30.26 -12.65 11.88
C THR A 58 28.97 -11.92 11.47
N TYR A 59 29.09 -10.81 10.74
CA TYR A 59 27.93 -10.02 10.31
C TYR A 59 27.07 -10.74 9.26
N THR A 60 27.68 -11.59 8.42
CA THR A 60 26.99 -12.25 7.32
C THR A 60 26.53 -13.68 7.63
N ARG A 61 26.87 -14.23 8.80
CA ARG A 61 26.59 -15.62 9.18
C ARG A 61 25.10 -15.97 9.12
N ASP A 62 24.26 -15.03 9.52
CA ASP A 62 22.81 -15.20 9.66
C ASP A 62 22.04 -14.30 8.70
N LEU A 63 22.51 -14.15 7.46
CA LEU A 63 21.78 -13.41 6.43
C LEU A 63 20.51 -14.14 5.99
N PRO A 64 19.38 -13.43 5.83
CA PRO A 64 18.17 -14.00 5.24
C PRO A 64 18.43 -14.38 3.78
N ASN A 65 17.76 -15.43 3.30
CA ASN A 65 17.86 -15.84 1.91
C ASN A 65 16.91 -14.98 1.05
N PRO A 66 17.41 -14.16 0.10
CA PRO A 66 16.58 -13.32 -0.74
C PRO A 66 15.78 -14.10 -1.80
N SER A 67 15.98 -15.41 -1.93
CA SER A 67 15.27 -16.25 -2.92
C SER A 67 13.75 -16.31 -2.72
N SER A 68 13.25 -15.88 -1.55
CA SER A 68 11.81 -15.77 -1.27
C SER A 68 11.22 -14.40 -1.67
N LEU A 69 12.00 -13.50 -2.26
CA LEU A 69 11.48 -12.22 -2.73
C LEU A 69 10.61 -12.44 -3.97
N ASN A 70 9.30 -12.32 -3.78
CA ASN A 70 8.34 -12.32 -4.87
C ASN A 70 7.43 -11.09 -4.70
N PRO A 71 7.37 -10.16 -5.68
CA PRO A 71 6.49 -9.00 -5.59
C PRO A 71 5.04 -9.37 -5.28
N LYS A 72 4.59 -10.55 -5.75
CA LYS A 72 3.22 -11.05 -5.53
C LYS A 72 2.96 -11.57 -4.11
N GLU A 73 4.00 -11.70 -3.29
CA GLU A 73 3.92 -12.16 -1.90
C GLU A 73 3.92 -11.01 -0.88
N LEU A 74 4.06 -9.76 -1.35
CA LEU A 74 3.88 -8.59 -0.48
C LEU A 74 2.43 -8.51 0.01
N ALA A 75 2.27 -8.17 1.30
CA ALA A 75 0.97 -7.85 1.87
C ALA A 75 0.31 -6.72 1.07
N GLN A 76 -0.94 -6.93 0.70
CA GLN A 76 -1.72 -6.02 -0.12
C GLN A 76 -3.07 -5.76 0.53
N ALA A 77 -3.51 -4.50 0.44
CA ALA A 77 -4.81 -4.12 0.94
C ALA A 77 -5.93 -4.75 0.10
N THR A 78 -7.02 -5.10 0.77
CA THR A 78 -8.26 -5.52 0.15
C THR A 78 -9.11 -4.29 -0.17
N ASN A 79 -9.46 -4.12 -1.43
CA ASN A 79 -10.30 -3.03 -1.91
C ASN A 79 -11.73 -3.54 -2.15
N ILE A 80 -12.71 -2.88 -1.54
CA ILE A 80 -14.13 -3.18 -1.67
C ILE A 80 -14.79 -2.09 -2.50
N TYR A 81 -15.46 -2.49 -3.58
CA TYR A 81 -16.11 -1.61 -4.53
C TYR A 81 -17.62 -1.85 -4.58
N ASP A 82 -18.37 -0.79 -4.84
CA ASP A 82 -19.78 -0.88 -5.23
C ASP A 82 -19.90 -1.50 -6.63
N ARG A 83 -21.12 -1.81 -7.08
CA ARG A 83 -21.40 -2.43 -8.37
C ARG A 83 -20.93 -1.62 -9.59
N ASN A 84 -20.71 -0.32 -9.43
CA ASN A 84 -20.30 0.63 -10.47
C ASN A 84 -18.79 0.96 -10.40
N GLY A 85 -18.04 0.34 -9.48
CA GLY A 85 -16.60 0.54 -9.32
C GLY A 85 -16.22 1.68 -8.37
N VAL A 86 -17.17 2.26 -7.63
CA VAL A 86 -16.89 3.22 -6.56
C VAL A 86 -16.20 2.50 -5.41
N LEU A 87 -15.00 2.94 -5.03
CA LEU A 87 -14.29 2.42 -3.87
C LEU A 87 -15.07 2.77 -2.59
N LEU A 88 -15.48 1.73 -1.85
CA LEU A 88 -16.23 1.82 -0.60
C LEU A 88 -15.32 1.77 0.63
N TYR A 89 -14.32 0.89 0.62
CA TYR A 89 -13.40 0.70 1.74
C TYR A 89 -12.10 0.01 1.33
N VAL A 90 -11.03 0.32 2.06
CA VAL A 90 -9.70 -0.29 1.93
C VAL A 90 -9.33 -0.98 3.25
N LYS A 91 -9.48 -2.31 3.29
CA LYS A 91 -9.04 -3.12 4.43
C LYS A 91 -7.56 -3.45 4.29
N HIS A 92 -6.78 -3.20 5.33
CA HIS A 92 -5.34 -3.37 5.31
C HIS A 92 -4.83 -3.93 6.64
N THR A 93 -3.55 -4.32 6.67
CA THR A 93 -2.85 -4.82 7.87
C THR A 93 -1.91 -3.74 8.39
N ASP A 94 -1.96 -3.46 9.69
CA ASP A 94 -1.01 -2.60 10.41
C ASP A 94 -0.74 -1.22 9.75
N GLY A 95 -1.77 -0.55 9.24
CA GLY A 95 -1.61 0.75 8.58
C GLY A 95 -0.84 0.70 7.24
N MET A 96 -0.76 -0.47 6.58
CA MET A 96 -0.07 -0.62 5.29
C MET A 96 -1.05 -0.76 4.13
N VAL A 97 -1.34 0.35 3.44
CA VAL A 97 -2.09 0.32 2.18
C VAL A 97 -1.13 0.09 1.02
N ARG A 98 -1.25 -1.07 0.37
CA ARG A 98 -0.46 -1.43 -0.81
C ARG A 98 -1.34 -2.09 -1.87
N THR A 99 -1.15 -1.67 -3.12
CA THR A 99 -1.61 -2.41 -4.31
C THR A 99 -0.38 -2.69 -5.18
N VAL A 100 -0.06 -3.96 -5.41
CA VAL A 100 1.10 -4.31 -6.23
C VAL A 100 0.74 -4.20 -7.70
N ILE A 101 1.48 -3.36 -8.43
CA ILE A 101 1.31 -3.17 -9.88
C ILE A 101 2.63 -3.48 -10.62
N PRO A 102 2.56 -4.03 -11.85
CA PRO A 102 3.76 -4.27 -12.65
C PRO A 102 4.39 -2.94 -13.09
N LEU A 103 5.68 -2.95 -13.42
CA LEU A 103 6.41 -1.77 -13.88
C LEU A 103 5.74 -1.07 -15.09
N SER A 104 5.13 -1.84 -15.99
CA SER A 104 4.39 -1.33 -17.15
C SER A 104 3.08 -0.60 -16.81
N ALA A 105 2.63 -0.66 -15.56
CA ALA A 105 1.48 0.06 -15.04
C ALA A 105 1.89 1.28 -14.18
N ILE A 106 3.17 1.62 -14.16
CA ILE A 106 3.71 2.82 -13.52
C ILE A 106 4.04 3.84 -14.61
N SER A 107 3.79 5.13 -14.36
CA SER A 107 4.17 6.20 -15.29
C SER A 107 5.67 6.13 -15.59
N PRO A 108 6.10 6.15 -16.86
CA PRO A 108 7.52 6.22 -17.20
C PRO A 108 8.23 7.38 -16.52
N HIS A 109 7.56 8.54 -16.40
CA HIS A 109 8.09 9.71 -15.71
C HIS A 109 8.39 9.45 -14.23
N LEU A 110 7.59 8.61 -13.56
CA LEU A 110 7.84 8.27 -12.15
C LEU A 110 9.01 7.30 -11.99
N ILE A 111 9.16 6.37 -12.95
CA ILE A 111 10.32 5.48 -13.01
C ILE A 111 11.59 6.32 -13.18
N ASP A 112 11.59 7.22 -14.17
CA ASP A 112 12.72 8.08 -14.51
C ASP A 112 13.05 9.05 -13.37
N ALA A 113 12.03 9.68 -12.77
CA ALA A 113 12.19 10.56 -11.61
C ALA A 113 12.84 9.84 -10.42
N THR A 114 12.41 8.60 -10.15
CA THR A 114 12.98 7.78 -9.06
C THR A 114 14.43 7.43 -9.35
N ILE A 115 14.76 7.03 -10.58
CA ILE A 115 16.13 6.69 -10.96
C ILE A 115 17.03 7.92 -10.92
N ALA A 116 16.59 9.05 -11.48
CA ALA A 116 17.35 10.29 -11.51
C ALA A 116 17.70 10.81 -10.10
N LEU A 117 16.76 10.69 -9.16
CA LEU A 117 16.93 11.13 -7.77
C LEU A 117 17.68 10.11 -6.89
N GLU A 118 17.35 8.83 -6.98
CA GLU A 118 17.85 7.85 -5.99
C GLU A 118 19.13 7.16 -6.46
N ASP A 119 19.26 6.91 -7.76
CA ASP A 119 20.27 6.00 -8.30
C ASP A 119 20.49 6.14 -9.82
N ARG A 120 21.16 7.23 -10.24
CA ARG A 120 21.40 7.54 -11.66
C ARG A 120 22.06 6.40 -12.45
N GLN A 121 22.89 5.59 -11.80
CA GLN A 121 23.60 4.47 -12.42
C GLN A 121 22.89 3.12 -12.21
N PHE A 122 21.60 3.15 -11.85
CA PHE A 122 20.85 1.95 -11.47
C PHE A 122 21.02 0.78 -12.44
N TYR A 123 20.92 1.02 -13.75
CA TYR A 123 21.02 -0.05 -14.75
C TYR A 123 22.47 -0.51 -15.04
N THR A 124 23.49 0.22 -14.60
CA THR A 124 24.88 -0.05 -14.96
C THR A 124 25.68 -0.69 -13.82
N HIS A 125 25.37 -0.38 -12.55
CA HIS A 125 26.03 -1.01 -11.41
C HIS A 125 25.40 -2.37 -11.05
N GLN A 126 26.04 -3.14 -10.17
CA GLN A 126 25.54 -4.44 -9.70
C GLN A 126 25.23 -4.38 -8.19
N GLY A 127 24.18 -3.67 -7.79
CA GLY A 127 23.79 -3.52 -6.38
C GLY A 127 24.49 -2.43 -5.57
N ILE A 128 25.75 -2.12 -5.86
CA ILE A 128 26.50 -1.06 -5.17
C ILE A 128 27.19 -0.18 -6.20
N ASP A 129 27.07 1.14 -6.04
CA ASP A 129 27.82 2.11 -6.84
C ASP A 129 29.12 2.51 -6.12
N ILE A 130 30.22 1.87 -6.51
CA ILE A 130 31.55 2.13 -5.96
C ILE A 130 32.00 3.57 -6.24
N ARG A 131 31.69 4.11 -7.44
CA ARG A 131 32.09 5.46 -7.83
C ARG A 131 31.40 6.48 -6.94
N ARG A 132 30.10 6.29 -6.67
CA ARG A 132 29.34 7.16 -5.77
C ARG A 132 29.81 7.07 -4.33
N ILE A 133 30.21 5.88 -3.86
CA ILE A 133 30.76 5.76 -2.50
C ILE A 133 32.10 6.49 -2.37
N VAL A 134 33.01 6.34 -3.34
CA VAL A 134 34.29 7.06 -3.33
C VAL A 134 34.06 8.57 -3.41
N ALA A 135 33.17 9.03 -4.30
CA ALA A 135 32.84 10.44 -4.43
C ALA A 135 32.26 11.02 -3.12
N ALA A 136 31.35 10.28 -2.46
CA ALA A 136 30.79 10.69 -1.17
C ALA A 136 31.86 10.76 -0.07
N ALA A 137 32.78 9.79 -0.02
CA ALA A 137 33.87 9.80 0.96
C ALA A 137 34.82 11.00 0.76
N ILE A 138 35.12 11.37 -0.48
CA ILE A 138 35.94 12.55 -0.78
C ILE A 138 35.22 13.83 -0.37
N ALA A 139 33.93 13.96 -0.67
CA ALA A 139 33.14 15.13 -0.31
C ALA A 139 32.99 15.30 1.21
N ASP A 140 32.79 14.21 1.96
CA ASP A 140 32.77 14.23 3.43
C ASP A 140 34.11 14.72 4.01
N LEU A 141 35.24 14.31 3.42
CA LEU A 141 36.59 14.72 3.84
C LEU A 141 36.91 16.18 3.49
N THR A 142 36.34 16.71 2.41
CA THR A 142 36.53 18.10 1.99
C THR A 142 35.47 19.05 2.58
N HIS A 143 34.61 18.55 3.48
CA HIS A 143 33.45 19.27 4.03
C HIS A 143 32.51 19.88 2.97
N GLN A 144 32.55 19.34 1.75
CA GLN A 144 31.63 19.73 0.69
C GLN A 144 30.28 19.06 0.95
N ARG A 145 29.18 19.77 0.69
CA ARG A 145 27.84 19.18 0.80
C ARG A 145 27.71 18.05 -0.21
N VAL A 146 27.50 16.84 0.27
CA VAL A 146 27.07 15.71 -0.57
C VAL A 146 25.61 15.96 -0.96
N GLU A 147 25.34 16.16 -2.25
CA GLU A 147 23.98 16.46 -2.70
C GLU A 147 23.02 15.26 -2.55
N GLN A 148 23.50 14.02 -2.56
CA GLN A 148 22.66 12.81 -2.39
C GLN A 148 23.44 11.62 -1.81
N GLY A 149 22.77 10.86 -0.93
CA GLY A 149 23.39 9.74 -0.20
C GLY A 149 23.92 8.63 -1.11
N ALA A 150 24.99 7.95 -0.68
CA ALA A 150 25.66 6.93 -1.50
C ALA A 150 24.87 5.62 -1.74
N SER A 151 23.66 5.45 -1.18
CA SER A 151 22.93 4.15 -1.14
C SER A 151 22.03 3.91 -2.36
N THR A 152 22.28 2.83 -3.11
CA THR A 152 21.56 2.46 -4.35
C THR A 152 20.09 2.07 -4.08
N ILE A 153 19.25 2.02 -5.12
CA ILE A 153 17.87 1.52 -5.02
C ILE A 153 17.84 0.10 -4.42
N THR A 154 18.76 -0.76 -4.84
CA THR A 154 18.87 -2.13 -4.32
C THR A 154 19.24 -2.15 -2.84
N GLN A 155 20.17 -1.30 -2.41
CA GLN A 155 20.53 -1.14 -0.99
C GLN A 155 19.35 -0.63 -0.16
N GLN A 156 18.62 0.36 -0.67
CA GLN A 156 17.42 0.87 -0.02
C GLN A 156 16.32 -0.19 0.10
N LEU A 157 16.10 -0.99 -0.95
CA LEU A 157 15.15 -2.11 -0.92
C LEU A 157 15.52 -3.10 0.20
N VAL A 158 16.79 -3.50 0.27
CA VAL A 158 17.29 -4.41 1.30
C VAL A 158 17.12 -3.84 2.71
N LYS A 159 17.48 -2.57 2.90
CA LYS A 159 17.32 -1.85 4.17
C LYS A 159 15.89 -1.96 4.68
N ARG A 160 14.91 -1.76 3.79
CA ARG A 160 13.48 -1.78 4.15
C ARG A 160 12.94 -3.19 4.37
N MET A 161 13.43 -4.20 3.64
CA MET A 161 12.86 -5.56 3.71
C MET A 161 13.52 -6.48 4.73
N PHE A 162 14.80 -6.30 5.06
CA PHE A 162 15.55 -7.32 5.80
C PHE A 162 16.29 -6.83 7.05
N VAL A 163 16.88 -5.64 6.99
CA VAL A 163 17.89 -5.21 7.97
C VAL A 163 17.46 -4.04 8.86
N GLY A 164 16.35 -3.38 8.53
CA GLY A 164 15.80 -2.28 9.33
C GLY A 164 16.63 -0.99 9.27
N SER A 165 16.42 -0.09 10.23
CA SER A 165 16.94 1.29 10.22
C SER A 165 18.16 1.55 11.13
N ALA A 166 18.65 0.55 11.87
CA ALA A 166 19.70 0.73 12.88
C ALA A 166 21.03 1.23 12.27
N ASN A 167 21.56 2.39 12.67
CA ASN A 167 22.74 2.98 12.03
C ASN A 167 24.06 2.33 12.50
N SER A 168 24.33 1.07 12.13
CA SER A 168 25.55 0.35 12.48
C SER A 168 26.37 -0.08 11.25
N LEU A 169 27.68 -0.24 11.43
CA LEU A 169 28.57 -0.80 10.42
C LEU A 169 28.15 -2.22 10.02
N GLU A 170 27.73 -3.03 10.99
CA GLU A 170 27.14 -4.36 10.75
C GLU A 170 26.00 -4.28 9.76
N ARG A 171 25.00 -3.40 9.98
CA ARG A 171 23.86 -3.26 9.09
C ARG A 171 24.32 -2.91 7.68
N LYS A 172 25.24 -1.95 7.52
CA LYS A 172 25.74 -1.54 6.19
C LYS A 172 26.43 -2.68 5.45
N VAL A 173 27.21 -3.53 6.15
CA VAL A 173 27.85 -4.71 5.54
C VAL A 173 26.80 -5.75 5.13
N ARG A 174 25.79 -5.99 5.97
CA ARG A 174 24.68 -6.91 5.66
C ARG A 174 23.86 -6.41 4.46
N GLU A 175 23.58 -5.11 4.42
CA GLU A 175 22.86 -4.45 3.32
C GLU A 175 23.60 -4.56 1.99
N ALA A 176 24.89 -4.24 1.98
CA ALA A 176 25.75 -4.38 0.81
C ALA A 176 25.79 -5.83 0.31
N THR A 177 25.98 -6.80 1.21
CA THR A 177 26.06 -8.23 0.84
C THR A 177 24.75 -8.74 0.26
N LEU A 178 23.61 -8.39 0.87
CA LEU A 178 22.29 -8.76 0.37
C LEU A 178 21.95 -8.06 -0.95
N ALA A 179 22.38 -6.81 -1.15
CA ALA A 179 22.15 -6.09 -2.40
C ALA A 179 22.86 -6.79 -3.58
N LEU A 180 24.12 -7.19 -3.39
CA LEU A 180 24.87 -7.98 -4.38
C LEU A 180 24.16 -9.31 -4.68
N GLU A 181 23.63 -9.97 -3.65
CA GLU A 181 22.96 -11.27 -3.82
C GLU A 181 21.60 -11.16 -4.52
N ILE A 182 20.85 -10.08 -4.26
CA ILE A 182 19.61 -9.78 -4.99
C ILE A 182 19.90 -9.54 -6.47
N GLU A 183 20.93 -8.75 -6.79
CA GLU A 183 21.29 -8.39 -8.18
C GLU A 183 21.80 -9.56 -9.01
N ARG A 184 22.28 -10.63 -8.36
CA ARG A 184 22.61 -11.89 -9.03
C ARG A 184 21.39 -12.73 -9.40
N ARG A 185 20.26 -12.49 -8.74
CA ARG A 185 19.05 -13.36 -8.82
C ARG A 185 17.86 -12.69 -9.50
N PHE A 186 17.78 -11.37 -9.43
CA PHE A 186 16.67 -10.58 -9.94
C PHE A 186 17.16 -9.64 -11.04
N SER A 187 16.34 -9.44 -12.07
CA SER A 187 16.64 -8.43 -13.07
C SER A 187 16.49 -7.01 -12.47
N LYS A 188 17.11 -6.02 -13.09
CA LYS A 188 16.94 -4.60 -12.71
C LYS A 188 15.46 -4.19 -12.66
N ASN A 189 14.67 -4.66 -13.61
CA ASN A 189 13.24 -4.37 -13.66
C ASN A 189 12.48 -5.04 -12.50
N ASP A 190 12.86 -6.25 -12.09
CA ASP A 190 12.25 -6.91 -10.92
C ASP A 190 12.59 -6.16 -9.63
N ILE A 191 13.84 -5.74 -9.47
CA ILE A 191 14.30 -4.96 -8.31
C ILE A 191 13.55 -3.63 -8.24
N LEU A 192 13.44 -2.92 -9.37
CA LEU A 192 12.74 -1.66 -9.45
C LEU A 192 11.23 -1.83 -9.18
N THR A 193 10.64 -2.90 -9.71
CA THR A 193 9.24 -3.26 -9.41
C THR A 193 9.05 -3.50 -7.91
N LEU A 194 9.95 -4.26 -7.27
CA LEU A 194 9.90 -4.50 -5.82
C LEU A 194 10.03 -3.19 -5.05
N TYR A 195 11.01 -2.35 -5.39
CA TYR A 195 11.25 -1.06 -4.74
C TYR A 195 10.03 -0.15 -4.81
N LEU A 196 9.52 0.11 -6.02
CA LEU A 196 8.38 1.00 -6.26
C LEU A 196 7.07 0.48 -5.65
N ASN A 197 6.94 -0.82 -5.39
CA ASN A 197 5.77 -1.36 -4.70
C ASN A 197 5.96 -1.50 -3.18
N GLN A 198 7.19 -1.45 -2.68
CA GLN A 198 7.48 -1.69 -1.27
C GLN A 198 7.66 -0.42 -0.46
N ILE A 199 8.21 0.64 -1.05
CA ILE A 199 8.66 1.81 -0.31
C ILE A 199 7.49 2.62 0.27
N PHE A 200 7.74 3.25 1.43
CA PHE A 200 6.75 4.03 2.14
C PHE A 200 6.75 5.49 1.67
N TYR A 201 5.59 6.00 1.30
CA TYR A 201 5.38 7.36 0.80
C TYR A 201 4.61 8.25 1.80
N GLY A 202 4.49 7.85 3.09
CA GLY A 202 3.66 8.60 4.04
C GLY A 202 2.18 8.21 3.95
N HIS A 203 1.37 8.67 4.91
CA HIS A 203 -0.09 8.45 4.92
C HIS A 203 -0.51 7.00 4.64
N GLU A 204 0.18 6.05 5.28
CA GLU A 204 -0.07 4.60 5.14
C GLU A 204 0.13 4.04 3.73
N ALA A 205 0.59 4.86 2.77
CA ALA A 205 0.80 4.50 1.39
C ALA A 205 2.15 3.78 1.22
N TYR A 206 2.06 2.47 0.97
CA TYR A 206 3.20 1.65 0.59
C TYR A 206 3.11 1.30 -0.90
N GLY A 207 4.11 1.74 -1.65
CA GLY A 207 4.18 1.62 -3.08
C GLY A 207 3.50 2.75 -3.85
N VAL A 208 3.92 2.94 -5.09
CA VAL A 208 3.55 4.08 -5.93
C VAL A 208 2.08 4.15 -6.29
N GLU A 209 1.38 3.01 -6.42
CA GLU A 209 -0.07 3.03 -6.69
C GLU A 209 -0.84 3.61 -5.51
N ALA A 210 -0.48 3.18 -4.29
CA ALA A 210 -1.08 3.75 -3.09
C ALA A 210 -0.74 5.24 -2.97
N ALA A 211 0.50 5.64 -3.26
CA ALA A 211 0.91 7.03 -3.21
C ALA A 211 0.13 7.91 -4.21
N ALA A 212 0.03 7.48 -5.48
CA ALA A 212 -0.70 8.21 -6.52
C ALA A 212 -2.17 8.41 -6.16
N GLN A 213 -2.81 7.39 -5.60
CA GLN A 213 -4.20 7.46 -5.15
C GLN A 213 -4.34 8.36 -3.91
N THR A 214 -3.43 8.27 -2.94
CA THR A 214 -3.44 9.08 -1.72
C THR A 214 -3.28 10.58 -2.00
N TYR A 215 -2.31 10.94 -2.86
CA TYR A 215 -1.97 12.35 -3.10
C TYR A 215 -2.79 12.98 -4.22
N PHE A 216 -3.14 12.22 -5.27
CA PHE A 216 -3.76 12.75 -6.49
C PHE A 216 -5.09 12.08 -6.89
N ALA A 217 -5.52 11.03 -6.17
CA ALA A 217 -6.69 10.20 -6.50
C ALA A 217 -6.69 9.70 -7.95
N LYS A 218 -5.54 9.22 -8.41
CA LYS A 218 -5.40 8.67 -9.75
C LYS A 218 -4.45 7.47 -9.81
N PRO A 219 -4.56 6.63 -10.85
CA PRO A 219 -3.64 5.53 -11.06
C PRO A 219 -2.21 6.03 -11.25
N ALA A 220 -1.21 5.30 -10.73
CA ALA A 220 0.21 5.66 -10.87
C ALA A 220 0.67 5.76 -12.34
N LYS A 221 -0.01 5.03 -13.24
CA LYS A 221 0.21 5.12 -14.69
C LYS A 221 -0.07 6.51 -15.27
N ASN A 222 -0.96 7.27 -14.65
CA ASN A 222 -1.50 8.53 -15.17
C ASN A 222 -0.86 9.76 -14.50
N LEU A 223 0.24 9.57 -13.77
CA LEU A 223 1.04 10.68 -13.23
C LEU A 223 1.81 11.37 -14.35
N ASP A 224 1.70 12.68 -14.42
CA ASP A 224 2.53 13.51 -15.30
C ASP A 224 3.92 13.74 -14.68
N ILE A 225 4.76 14.54 -15.34
CA ILE A 225 6.13 14.82 -14.93
C ILE A 225 6.18 15.52 -13.56
N ALA A 226 5.30 16.50 -13.33
CA ALA A 226 5.34 17.30 -12.11
C ALA A 226 4.92 16.45 -10.90
N GLU A 227 3.86 15.67 -11.02
CA GLU A 227 3.40 14.79 -9.95
C GLU A 227 4.33 13.59 -9.76
N ALA A 228 4.88 13.02 -10.82
CA ALA A 228 5.88 11.97 -10.75
C ALA A 228 7.11 12.43 -9.96
N ALA A 229 7.61 13.63 -10.24
CA ALA A 229 8.71 14.24 -9.51
C ALA A 229 8.36 14.48 -8.03
N MET A 230 7.12 14.89 -7.74
CA MET A 230 6.64 15.05 -6.37
C MET A 230 6.64 13.71 -5.63
N ILE A 231 6.01 12.67 -6.19
CA ILE A 231 5.97 11.33 -5.57
C ILE A 231 7.37 10.75 -5.38
N ALA A 232 8.25 10.86 -6.38
CA ALA A 232 9.62 10.36 -6.29
C ALA A 232 10.44 11.04 -5.18
N GLY A 233 10.13 12.29 -4.84
CA GLY A 233 10.84 13.05 -3.80
C GLY A 233 10.53 12.61 -2.35
N ILE A 234 9.36 11.98 -2.13
CA ILE A 234 8.82 11.69 -0.79
C ILE A 234 9.61 10.63 0.00
N PRO A 235 10.00 9.47 -0.58
CA PRO A 235 10.51 8.32 0.19
C PRO A 235 11.71 8.58 1.12
N ASN A 236 12.55 9.55 0.77
CA ASN A 236 13.74 9.91 1.54
C ASN A 236 13.41 10.63 2.86
N GLY A 237 12.24 11.25 2.95
CA GLY A 237 11.75 11.89 4.16
C GLY A 237 10.23 12.06 4.09
N PRO A 238 9.43 10.99 4.25
CA PRO A 238 7.98 11.08 3.99
C PRO A 238 7.24 12.11 4.85
N THR A 239 7.75 12.37 6.06
CA THR A 239 7.21 13.42 6.94
C THR A 239 7.73 14.81 6.57
N GLU A 240 8.98 14.93 6.11
CA GLU A 240 9.61 16.22 5.78
C GLU A 240 9.14 16.75 4.42
N TYR A 241 8.89 15.84 3.48
CA TYR A 241 8.48 16.13 2.11
C TYR A 241 7.00 15.83 1.90
N ASP A 242 6.18 15.92 2.95
CA ASP A 242 4.73 15.79 2.83
C ASP A 242 4.13 17.07 2.23
N PRO A 243 3.56 17.04 1.00
CA PRO A 243 2.96 18.21 0.38
C PRO A 243 1.61 18.61 0.98
N LEU A 244 0.99 17.77 1.82
CA LEU A 244 -0.36 18.00 2.34
C LEU A 244 -0.39 18.86 3.59
N SER A 245 0.73 18.92 4.31
CA SER A 245 0.88 19.76 5.48
C SER A 245 1.45 21.13 5.07
N PRO A 246 0.79 22.25 5.42
CA PRO A 246 1.31 23.59 5.11
C PRO A 246 2.73 23.85 5.64
N ALA A 247 3.12 23.20 6.75
CA ALA A 247 4.44 23.37 7.35
C ALA A 247 5.57 22.72 6.53
N THR A 248 5.26 21.68 5.75
CA THR A 248 6.24 20.87 5.00
C THR A 248 6.09 21.02 3.49
N ALA A 249 4.98 21.58 3.01
CA ALA A 249 4.74 21.84 1.59
C ALA A 249 5.88 22.62 0.89
N PRO A 250 6.52 23.63 1.50
CA PRO A 250 7.69 24.28 0.89
C PRO A 250 8.87 23.32 0.69
N ASN A 251 9.14 22.44 1.66
CA ASN A 251 10.21 21.45 1.56
C ASN A 251 9.89 20.41 0.48
N ALA A 252 8.64 19.95 0.42
CA ALA A 252 8.17 19.05 -0.63
C ALA A 252 8.32 19.67 -2.02
N LYS A 253 7.99 20.96 -2.18
CA LYS A 253 8.16 21.70 -3.44
C LYS A 253 9.64 21.84 -3.82
N ALA A 254 10.50 22.23 -2.88
CA ALA A 254 11.94 22.30 -3.12
C ALA A 254 12.52 20.93 -3.51
N ARG A 255 12.03 19.84 -2.89
CA ARG A 255 12.42 18.47 -3.24
C ARG A 255 11.94 18.07 -4.63
N GLN A 256 10.70 18.40 -5.00
CA GLN A 256 10.19 18.20 -6.36
C GLN A 256 11.06 18.93 -7.40
N GLU A 257 11.45 20.18 -7.13
CA GLU A 257 12.32 20.94 -8.04
C GLU A 257 13.68 20.29 -8.21
N LEU A 258 14.27 19.74 -7.14
CA LEU A 258 15.51 18.97 -7.23
C LEU A 258 15.34 17.76 -8.15
N VAL A 259 14.26 16.99 -7.99
CA VAL A 259 13.97 15.83 -8.85
C VAL A 259 13.84 16.24 -10.31
N LEU A 260 13.10 17.31 -10.60
CA LEU A 260 12.95 17.82 -11.96
C LEU A 260 14.30 18.23 -12.57
N ARG A 261 15.18 18.85 -11.77
CA ARG A 261 16.54 19.22 -12.21
C ARG A 261 17.39 17.99 -12.49
N ASP A 262 17.30 16.96 -11.66
CA ASP A 262 17.98 15.69 -11.87
C ASP A 262 17.48 15.00 -13.15
N MET A 263 16.16 14.99 -13.39
CA MET A 263 15.57 14.45 -14.62
C MET A 263 16.04 15.19 -15.88
N LEU A 264 16.13 16.52 -15.82
CA LEU A 264 16.64 17.34 -16.91
C LEU A 264 18.13 17.09 -17.16
N ARG A 265 18.94 17.07 -16.10
CA ARG A 265 20.39 16.77 -16.14
C ARG A 265 20.67 15.43 -16.81
N ASP A 266 19.83 14.43 -16.51
CA ASP A 266 19.99 13.07 -16.98
C ASP A 266 19.23 12.80 -18.30
N HIS A 267 18.69 13.86 -18.93
CA HIS A 267 18.01 13.84 -20.22
C HIS A 267 16.72 13.00 -20.29
N TYR A 268 16.06 12.76 -19.16
CA TYR A 268 14.74 12.12 -19.12
C TYR A 268 13.62 13.07 -19.57
N ILE A 269 13.84 14.38 -19.44
CA ILE A 269 12.93 15.43 -19.89
C ILE A 269 13.71 16.52 -20.63
N SER A 270 13.04 17.20 -21.56
CA SER A 270 13.54 18.39 -22.24
C SER A 270 13.46 19.64 -21.36
N GLN A 271 14.18 20.70 -21.75
CA GLN A 271 14.09 22.00 -21.08
C GLN A 271 12.65 22.55 -21.10
N LEU A 272 11.91 22.36 -22.19
CA LEU A 272 10.52 22.79 -22.32
C LEU A 272 9.60 22.07 -21.32
N GLU A 273 9.78 20.76 -21.17
CA GLU A 273 9.03 19.96 -20.21
C GLU A 273 9.37 20.34 -18.77
N PHE A 274 10.65 20.58 -18.47
CA PHE A 274 11.09 21.09 -17.17
C PHE A 274 10.43 22.44 -16.84
N ASP A 275 10.49 23.40 -17.77
CA ASP A 275 9.94 24.75 -17.58
C ASP A 275 8.42 24.73 -17.39
N LYS A 276 7.73 23.76 -18.00
CA LYS A 276 6.29 23.53 -17.80
C LYS A 276 6.02 22.89 -16.44
N ALA A 277 6.70 21.79 -16.11
CA ALA A 277 6.47 21.01 -14.90
C ALA A 277 6.78 21.82 -13.63
N ILE A 278 7.82 22.66 -13.64
CA ILE A 278 8.20 23.45 -12.45
C ILE A 278 7.14 24.50 -12.09
N LYS A 279 6.46 25.06 -13.09
CA LYS A 279 5.39 26.06 -12.96
C LYS A 279 4.01 25.45 -12.71
N GLU A 280 3.88 24.13 -12.81
CA GLU A 280 2.61 23.45 -12.62
C GLU A 280 2.15 23.55 -11.17
N THR A 281 0.87 23.94 -11.00
CA THR A 281 0.23 23.98 -9.69
C THR A 281 -0.44 22.63 -9.43
N LEU A 282 0.18 21.83 -8.56
CA LEU A 282 -0.32 20.51 -8.21
C LEU A 282 -1.58 20.61 -7.33
N THR A 283 -2.61 19.84 -7.70
CA THR A 283 -3.86 19.74 -6.91
C THR A 283 -3.84 18.44 -6.11
N TYR A 284 -3.73 18.57 -4.80
CA TYR A 284 -3.69 17.41 -3.91
C TYR A 284 -5.08 17.00 -3.41
N LYS A 285 -5.16 15.76 -2.94
CA LYS A 285 -6.31 15.19 -2.22
C LYS A 285 -6.00 15.10 -0.72
N ASN A 286 -7.01 14.78 0.09
CA ASN A 286 -6.97 14.83 1.56
C ASN A 286 -6.03 13.80 2.25
N GLY A 287 -5.07 13.22 1.54
CA GLY A 287 -3.99 12.44 2.14
C GLY A 287 -4.41 11.11 2.72
N SER A 288 -5.58 10.59 2.39
CA SER A 288 -5.88 9.21 2.74
C SER A 288 -6.88 8.62 1.76
N ILE A 289 -6.61 7.40 1.30
CA ILE A 289 -7.60 6.55 0.65
C ILE A 289 -8.60 6.01 1.70
N GLN A 290 -8.28 6.12 2.99
CA GLN A 290 -9.00 5.46 4.09
C GLN A 290 -10.16 6.24 4.70
N LYS A 291 -10.13 7.58 4.72
CA LYS A 291 -11.08 8.38 5.52
C LYS A 291 -12.54 8.23 5.09
N ASP A 292 -12.80 7.83 3.85
CA ASP A 292 -14.16 7.69 3.34
C ASP A 292 -14.63 6.24 3.45
N LEU A 293 -14.81 5.71 4.68
CA LEU A 293 -15.61 4.49 4.86
C LEU A 293 -17.04 4.80 4.42
N LYS A 294 -17.41 4.26 3.26
CA LYS A 294 -18.73 4.40 2.67
C LYS A 294 -19.56 3.15 2.98
N ALA A 295 -20.87 3.34 3.18
CA ALA A 295 -21.80 2.23 3.42
C ALA A 295 -21.34 1.31 4.57
N PRO A 296 -21.06 1.85 5.77
CA PRO A 296 -20.31 1.12 6.80
C PRO A 296 -20.94 -0.21 7.21
N TRP A 297 -22.26 -0.26 7.41
CA TRP A 297 -22.96 -1.51 7.74
C TRP A 297 -22.82 -2.58 6.65
N PHE A 298 -22.91 -2.18 5.38
CA PHE A 298 -22.74 -3.11 4.27
C PHE A 298 -21.29 -3.58 4.14
N VAL A 299 -20.32 -2.67 4.31
CA VAL A 299 -18.90 -3.01 4.31
C VAL A 299 -18.57 -4.00 5.42
N ASP A 300 -19.07 -3.78 6.63
CA ASP A 300 -18.87 -4.72 7.74
C ASP A 300 -19.49 -6.08 7.45
N TYR A 301 -20.72 -6.11 6.93
CA TYR A 301 -21.36 -7.34 6.48
C TYR A 301 -20.49 -8.09 5.45
N VAL A 302 -19.98 -7.39 4.43
CA VAL A 302 -19.09 -7.97 3.42
C VAL A 302 -17.79 -8.48 4.05
N LEU A 303 -17.16 -7.72 4.95
CA LEU A 303 -15.93 -8.14 5.63
C LEU A 303 -16.15 -9.39 6.49
N GLN A 304 -17.28 -9.51 7.17
CA GLN A 304 -17.64 -10.71 7.92
C GLN A 304 -17.83 -11.92 7.00
N GLN A 305 -18.53 -11.75 5.87
CA GLN A 305 -18.73 -12.81 4.87
C GLN A 305 -17.39 -13.27 4.29
N LEU A 306 -16.54 -12.33 3.88
CA LEU A 306 -15.20 -12.61 3.36
C LEU A 306 -14.33 -13.31 4.40
N SER A 307 -14.39 -12.87 5.66
CA SER A 307 -13.59 -13.47 6.74
C SER A 307 -14.03 -14.89 7.05
N LYS A 308 -15.35 -15.17 7.04
CA LYS A 308 -15.90 -16.52 7.18
C LYS A 308 -15.46 -17.43 6.02
N GLN A 309 -15.44 -16.90 4.80
CA GLN A 309 -15.17 -17.69 3.60
C GLN A 309 -13.66 -17.89 3.31
N TYR A 310 -12.83 -16.88 3.57
CA TYR A 310 -11.42 -16.84 3.16
C TYR A 310 -10.44 -16.71 4.34
N GLY A 311 -10.93 -16.40 5.54
CA GLY A 311 -10.12 -16.17 6.73
C GLY A 311 -9.70 -14.70 6.90
N ALA A 312 -9.71 -14.20 8.15
CA ALA A 312 -9.43 -12.80 8.46
C ALA A 312 -8.06 -12.31 7.96
N ALA A 313 -7.04 -13.17 8.01
CA ALA A 313 -5.69 -12.84 7.57
C ALA A 313 -5.64 -12.55 6.06
N VAL A 314 -6.35 -13.33 5.25
CA VAL A 314 -6.48 -13.13 3.80
C VAL A 314 -7.22 -11.85 3.48
N VAL A 315 -8.28 -11.54 4.23
CA VAL A 315 -9.05 -10.31 4.05
C VAL A 315 -8.20 -9.07 4.39
N ALA A 316 -7.34 -9.16 5.41
CA ALA A 316 -6.52 -8.04 5.85
C ALA A 316 -5.29 -7.76 4.95
N GLY A 317 -4.66 -8.79 4.37
CA GLY A 317 -3.37 -8.63 3.66
C GLY A 317 -3.23 -9.43 2.36
N GLY A 318 -4.27 -10.12 1.91
CA GLY A 318 -4.23 -11.01 0.74
C GLY A 318 -4.37 -10.30 -0.61
N GLY A 319 -4.71 -9.00 -0.62
CA GLY A 319 -4.90 -8.20 -1.83
C GLY A 319 -6.18 -8.51 -2.59
N LEU A 320 -7.32 -8.68 -1.89
CA LEU A 320 -8.59 -8.98 -2.55
C LEU A 320 -9.11 -7.74 -3.30
N ARG A 321 -9.69 -7.95 -4.49
CA ARG A 321 -10.52 -6.95 -5.17
C ARG A 321 -11.95 -7.46 -5.15
N VAL A 322 -12.80 -6.79 -4.37
CA VAL A 322 -14.15 -7.25 -4.07
C VAL A 322 -15.14 -6.33 -4.75
N GLN A 323 -15.78 -6.81 -5.81
CA GLN A 323 -16.92 -6.15 -6.42
C GLN A 323 -18.18 -6.60 -5.69
N THR A 324 -18.98 -5.66 -5.19
CA THR A 324 -20.22 -5.95 -4.44
C THR A 324 -21.46 -5.63 -5.28
N THR A 325 -22.63 -5.94 -4.73
CA THR A 325 -23.93 -5.62 -5.34
C THR A 325 -24.43 -4.22 -5.00
N LEU A 326 -23.85 -3.58 -3.98
CA LEU A 326 -24.26 -2.26 -3.51
C LEU A 326 -24.22 -1.26 -4.65
N ASP A 327 -25.24 -0.42 -4.78
CA ASP A 327 -25.17 0.80 -5.57
C ASP A 327 -24.97 1.99 -4.63
N TYR A 328 -23.83 2.66 -4.72
CA TYR A 328 -23.51 3.72 -3.76
C TYR A 328 -24.45 4.93 -3.86
N ASN A 329 -25.09 5.16 -5.01
CA ASN A 329 -26.09 6.23 -5.12
C ASN A 329 -27.38 5.85 -4.40
N VAL A 330 -27.83 4.59 -4.54
CA VAL A 330 -29.00 4.07 -3.80
C VAL A 330 -28.71 4.05 -2.30
N GLN A 331 -27.50 3.66 -1.89
CA GLN A 331 -27.08 3.67 -0.49
C GLN A 331 -27.23 5.05 0.15
N LYS A 332 -26.74 6.11 -0.49
CA LYS A 332 -26.85 7.48 0.04
C LYS A 332 -28.30 7.90 0.24
N ILE A 333 -29.20 7.52 -0.69
CA ILE A 333 -30.63 7.80 -0.58
C ILE A 333 -31.22 7.08 0.64
N ALA A 334 -30.86 5.81 0.84
CA ALA A 334 -31.33 5.03 1.99
C ALA A 334 -30.80 5.60 3.32
N GLU A 335 -29.52 5.95 3.40
CA GLU A 335 -28.89 6.56 4.58
C GLU A 335 -29.59 7.88 4.94
N GLN A 336 -29.80 8.74 3.94
CA GLN A 336 -30.51 10.00 4.12
C GLN A 336 -31.96 9.77 4.57
N ALA A 337 -32.67 8.82 3.96
CA ALA A 337 -34.05 8.51 4.34
C ALA A 337 -34.16 8.07 5.80
N VAL A 338 -33.28 7.17 6.26
CA VAL A 338 -33.26 6.73 7.67
C VAL A 338 -32.93 7.91 8.58
N ALA A 339 -31.84 8.63 8.30
CA ALA A 339 -31.39 9.75 9.12
C ALA A 339 -32.44 10.87 9.22
N THR A 340 -33.11 11.24 8.12
CA THR A 340 -34.17 12.23 8.12
C THR A 340 -35.39 11.76 8.89
N ASN A 341 -35.83 10.51 8.71
CA ASN A 341 -37.05 10.03 9.36
C ASN A 341 -36.90 9.93 10.87
N VAL A 342 -35.81 9.36 11.40
CA VAL A 342 -35.62 9.30 12.86
C VAL A 342 -35.51 10.68 13.51
N ASN A 343 -35.17 11.71 12.71
CA ASN A 343 -35.06 13.07 13.19
C ASN A 343 -36.37 13.89 13.11
N ARG A 344 -37.47 13.32 12.60
CA ARG A 344 -38.77 13.98 12.58
C ARG A 344 -39.27 14.26 14.00
N ALA A 345 -39.93 15.41 14.18
CA ALA A 345 -40.37 15.88 15.49
C ALA A 345 -41.31 14.91 16.21
N ASP A 346 -42.23 14.26 15.48
CA ASP A 346 -43.17 13.29 16.02
C ASP A 346 -42.50 12.00 16.51
N LEU A 347 -41.44 11.55 15.83
CA LEU A 347 -40.66 10.39 16.22
C LEU A 347 -39.70 10.69 17.37
N LYS A 348 -39.04 11.85 17.35
CA LYS A 348 -38.22 12.32 18.47
C LYS A 348 -39.03 12.47 19.76
N ALA A 349 -40.25 13.02 19.69
CA ALA A 349 -41.14 13.14 20.85
C ALA A 349 -41.52 11.78 21.47
N ARG A 350 -41.41 10.69 20.70
CA ARG A 350 -41.64 9.31 21.15
C ARG A 350 -40.34 8.56 21.49
N ASN A 351 -39.22 9.29 21.58
CA ASN A 351 -37.89 8.75 21.84
C ASN A 351 -37.42 7.72 20.79
N VAL A 352 -37.89 7.85 19.54
CA VAL A 352 -37.37 7.08 18.41
C VAL A 352 -36.10 7.77 17.92
N ASN A 353 -34.96 7.11 18.07
CA ASN A 353 -33.64 7.65 17.75
C ASN A 353 -32.83 6.74 16.79
N ASN A 354 -33.45 5.66 16.31
CA ASN A 354 -32.78 4.67 15.47
C ASN A 354 -33.74 4.11 14.40
N GLY A 355 -33.19 3.56 13.32
CA GLY A 355 -33.93 3.01 12.19
C GLY A 355 -33.01 2.24 11.25
N ALA A 356 -33.58 1.37 10.43
CA ALA A 356 -32.84 0.55 9.47
C ALA A 356 -33.57 0.48 8.14
N ALA A 357 -32.84 0.26 7.05
CA ALA A 357 -33.39 0.09 5.71
C ALA A 357 -32.54 -0.86 4.88
N GLU A 358 -33.19 -1.73 4.13
CA GLU A 358 -32.57 -2.59 3.13
C GLU A 358 -33.29 -2.41 1.78
N VAL A 359 -32.54 -2.26 0.69
CA VAL A 359 -33.08 -2.16 -0.66
C VAL A 359 -32.57 -3.35 -1.46
N ILE A 360 -33.48 -4.14 -2.01
CA ILE A 360 -33.17 -5.38 -2.73
C ILE A 360 -33.75 -5.29 -4.14
N ASP A 361 -32.98 -5.74 -5.14
CA ASP A 361 -33.49 -6.02 -6.48
C ASP A 361 -34.36 -7.29 -6.45
N PRO A 362 -35.68 -7.21 -6.66
CA PRO A 362 -36.58 -8.35 -6.55
C PRO A 362 -36.34 -9.42 -7.61
N SER A 363 -35.72 -9.07 -8.74
CA SER A 363 -35.45 -10.01 -9.83
C SER A 363 -34.21 -10.88 -9.57
N THR A 364 -33.25 -10.36 -8.81
CA THR A 364 -31.96 -11.03 -8.58
C THR A 364 -31.69 -11.37 -7.10
N GLY A 365 -32.44 -10.79 -6.17
CA GLY A 365 -32.16 -10.86 -4.73
C GLY A 365 -30.92 -10.08 -4.30
N GLN A 366 -30.36 -9.23 -5.17
CA GLN A 366 -29.17 -8.46 -4.87
C GLN A 366 -29.47 -7.32 -3.90
N VAL A 367 -28.67 -7.18 -2.85
CA VAL A 367 -28.74 -6.05 -1.92
C VAL A 367 -28.09 -4.82 -2.58
N LEU A 368 -28.89 -3.79 -2.84
CA LEU A 368 -28.48 -2.52 -3.45
C LEU A 368 -28.12 -1.46 -2.42
N ALA A 369 -28.74 -1.51 -1.24
CA ALA A 369 -28.43 -0.65 -0.09
C ALA A 369 -28.72 -1.37 1.23
N MET A 370 -27.93 -1.10 2.26
CA MET A 370 -28.08 -1.64 3.61
C MET A 370 -27.68 -0.58 4.64
N VAL A 371 -28.64 -0.20 5.48
CA VAL A 371 -28.49 0.77 6.56
C VAL A 371 -28.94 0.10 7.85
N GLY A 372 -27.98 -0.27 8.70
CA GLY A 372 -28.25 -1.05 9.91
C GLY A 372 -28.73 -0.23 11.11
N SER A 373 -28.45 1.08 11.12
CA SER A 373 -28.87 2.01 12.17
C SER A 373 -28.93 3.45 11.62
N ALA A 374 -29.41 4.41 12.40
CA ALA A 374 -29.55 5.80 11.95
C ALA A 374 -28.23 6.57 11.84
N ASN A 375 -27.21 6.17 12.60
CA ASN A 375 -25.88 6.77 12.54
C ASN A 375 -24.85 5.74 13.02
N TYR A 376 -23.98 5.29 12.12
CA TYR A 376 -23.00 4.25 12.40
C TYR A 376 -22.02 4.62 13.53
N TYR A 377 -21.68 5.90 13.66
CA TYR A 377 -20.69 6.38 14.62
C TYR A 377 -21.30 6.84 15.95
N ASP A 378 -22.63 6.81 16.09
CA ASP A 378 -23.30 7.20 17.32
C ASP A 378 -23.38 6.03 18.30
N GLN A 379 -22.51 6.06 19.31
CA GLN A 379 -22.46 5.03 20.34
C GLN A 379 -23.71 5.04 21.25
N ALA A 380 -24.40 6.18 21.41
CA ALA A 380 -25.55 6.28 22.29
C ALA A 380 -26.75 5.46 21.80
N ILE A 381 -26.85 5.24 20.48
CA ILE A 381 -27.88 4.39 19.87
C ILE A 381 -27.37 3.00 19.49
N GLY A 382 -26.12 2.67 19.85
CA GLY A 382 -25.47 1.43 19.41
C GLY A 382 -25.27 1.39 17.90
N GLY A 383 -24.83 2.50 17.29
CA GLY A 383 -24.82 2.72 15.84
C GLY A 383 -24.18 1.63 14.97
N GLN A 384 -23.18 0.94 15.52
CA GLN A 384 -22.48 -0.14 14.82
C GLN A 384 -23.25 -1.46 14.79
N TYR A 385 -24.30 -1.61 15.60
CA TYR A 385 -25.17 -2.77 15.56
C TYR A 385 -26.02 -2.74 14.28
N ASN A 386 -25.87 -3.75 13.42
CA ASN A 386 -26.63 -3.85 12.20
C ASN A 386 -27.93 -4.62 12.45
N VAL A 387 -29.05 -3.91 12.63
CA VAL A 387 -30.36 -4.52 12.92
C VAL A 387 -30.83 -5.50 11.83
N ILE A 388 -30.31 -5.39 10.61
CA ILE A 388 -30.67 -6.25 9.47
C ILE A 388 -30.00 -7.61 9.58
N THR A 389 -28.72 -7.66 10.02
CA THR A 389 -27.90 -8.88 9.94
C THR A 389 -27.52 -9.46 11.31
N ASP A 390 -27.58 -8.66 12.37
CA ASP A 390 -27.07 -9.04 13.68
C ASP A 390 -28.19 -9.52 14.61
N GLY A 391 -27.88 -10.47 15.49
CA GLY A 391 -28.85 -11.02 16.45
C GLY A 391 -29.92 -11.89 15.79
N GLN A 392 -31.11 -11.94 16.41
CA GLN A 392 -32.25 -12.75 15.92
C GLN A 392 -33.26 -11.94 15.11
N GLY A 393 -32.94 -10.69 14.76
CA GLY A 393 -33.86 -9.77 14.09
C GLY A 393 -34.91 -9.16 15.02
N ARG A 394 -35.98 -8.62 14.41
CA ARG A 394 -37.12 -7.99 15.09
C ARG A 394 -38.41 -8.74 14.78
N GLN A 395 -39.38 -8.69 15.68
CA GLN A 395 -40.71 -9.26 15.42
C GLN A 395 -41.36 -8.55 14.21
N PRO A 396 -41.76 -9.27 13.15
CA PRO A 396 -42.26 -8.66 11.91
C PRO A 396 -43.65 -8.02 12.04
N GLY A 397 -44.41 -8.40 13.08
CA GLY A 397 -45.79 -7.95 13.27
C GLY A 397 -46.65 -8.26 12.05
N SER A 398 -47.55 -7.33 11.69
CA SER A 398 -48.48 -7.51 10.57
C SER A 398 -47.82 -7.67 9.19
N SER A 399 -46.54 -7.34 9.03
CA SER A 399 -45.83 -7.56 7.75
C SER A 399 -45.72 -9.05 7.39
N PHE A 400 -45.80 -9.96 8.37
CA PHE A 400 -45.73 -11.39 8.12
C PHE A 400 -46.99 -11.99 7.48
N LYS A 401 -48.14 -11.30 7.60
CA LYS A 401 -49.44 -11.78 7.10
C LYS A 401 -49.42 -12.09 5.60
N ILE A 402 -48.58 -11.41 4.81
CA ILE A 402 -48.47 -11.67 3.38
C ILE A 402 -48.07 -13.12 3.08
N TYR A 403 -47.23 -13.72 3.91
CA TYR A 403 -46.81 -15.11 3.74
C TYR A 403 -47.93 -16.10 4.08
N GLU A 404 -48.75 -15.77 5.08
CA GLU A 404 -49.94 -16.57 5.43
C GLU A 404 -50.96 -16.57 4.29
N TYR A 405 -51.32 -15.38 3.77
CA TYR A 405 -52.26 -15.25 2.65
C TYR A 405 -51.70 -15.87 1.36
N ALA A 406 -50.42 -15.65 1.05
CA ALA A 406 -49.78 -16.26 -0.12
C ALA A 406 -49.82 -17.79 -0.04
N THR A 407 -49.60 -18.36 1.15
CA THR A 407 -49.68 -19.80 1.38
C THR A 407 -51.12 -20.31 1.23
N ALA A 408 -52.11 -19.59 1.75
CA ALA A 408 -53.52 -19.96 1.61
C ALA A 408 -53.95 -19.99 0.13
N LEU A 409 -53.64 -18.92 -0.61
CA LEU A 409 -53.94 -18.82 -2.04
C LEU A 409 -53.23 -19.91 -2.85
N ALA A 410 -51.95 -20.18 -2.57
CA ALA A 410 -51.19 -21.24 -3.24
C ALA A 410 -51.76 -22.64 -2.98
N ASN A 411 -52.44 -22.84 -1.85
CA ASN A 411 -53.14 -24.10 -1.52
C ASN A 411 -54.61 -24.11 -1.96
N GLY A 412 -55.07 -23.11 -2.72
CA GLY A 412 -56.44 -23.06 -3.27
C GLY A 412 -57.51 -22.56 -2.29
N TYR A 413 -57.12 -21.98 -1.16
CA TYR A 413 -58.05 -21.23 -0.29
C TYR A 413 -58.18 -19.81 -0.86
N ALA A 414 -59.16 -19.61 -1.75
CA ALA A 414 -59.45 -18.34 -2.43
C ALA A 414 -60.75 -17.71 -1.92
#